data_AF-A0A6M1U9E1-F1
#
_entry.id   AF-A0A6M1U9E1-F1
#
_cell.length_a   1.000
_cell.length_b   1.000
_cell.length_c   1.000
_cell.angle_alpha   90.00
_cell.angle_beta   90.00
_cell.angle_gamma   90.00
#
_symmetry.space_group_name_H-M   'P 1'
#
loop_
_entity.id
_entity.type
_entity.pdbx_description
1 polymer ?
#
loop_
_entity_poly.entity_id
_entity_poly.type
_entity_poly.pdbx_seq_one_letter_code
_entity_poly.pdbx_strand_id
1 'polypeptide(L)' 'MAQERYYLIYQEANEEECLLTIEPFDDEEKLAEAINRLEGQHISEYTLIKGRKMKAALRVAVDLTEIDDDPDA' A
#
# COMPACT_ATOMS: atom_id res chain seq x y z
N MET A 1 -12.96 17.40 19.72
CA MET A 1 -12.92 17.75 18.28
C MET A 1 -12.21 16.61 17.57
N ALA A 2 -12.72 16.10 16.45
CA ALA A 2 -12.12 14.94 15.78
C ALA A 2 -10.87 15.37 15.01
N GLN A 3 -9.71 14.90 15.45
CA GLN A 3 -8.39 15.20 14.88
C GLN A 3 -8.32 14.66 13.46
N GLU A 4 -7.84 15.46 12.51
CA GLU A 4 -7.57 14.99 11.14
C GLU A 4 -6.41 13.98 11.17
N ARG A 5 -6.50 12.92 10.38
CA ARG A 5 -5.45 11.91 10.22
C ARG A 5 -5.08 11.75 8.76
N TYR A 6 -3.86 11.31 8.54
CA TYR A 6 -3.32 10.91 7.25
C TYR A 6 -3.22 9.39 7.21
N TYR A 7 -3.48 8.80 6.05
CA TYR A 7 -3.32 7.38 5.81
C TYR A 7 -2.45 7.22 4.57
N LEU A 8 -1.26 6.67 4.75
CA LEU A 8 -0.35 6.32 3.68
C LEU A 8 -0.59 4.87 3.30
N ILE A 9 -0.90 4.62 2.03
CA ILE A 9 -1.18 3.29 1.50
C ILE A 9 -0.13 3.00 0.45
N TYR A 10 0.60 1.90 0.59
CA TYR A 10 1.65 1.52 -0.36
C TYR A 10 1.74 0.00 -0.47
N GLN A 11 2.30 -0.46 -1.58
CA GLN A 11 2.53 -1.88 -1.83
C GLN A 11 4.00 -2.21 -1.61
N GLU A 12 4.24 -3.24 -0.81
CA GLU A 12 5.55 -3.85 -0.63
C GLU A 12 5.54 -5.15 -1.43
N ALA A 13 6.32 -5.18 -2.51
CA ALA A 13 6.57 -6.40 -3.25
C ALA A 13 7.83 -7.08 -2.68
N ASN A 14 7.67 -8.30 -2.19
CA ASN A 14 8.79 -9.21 -1.93
C ASN A 14 8.73 -10.36 -2.96
N GLU A 15 9.81 -11.12 -3.09
CA GLU A 15 9.91 -12.26 -4.00
C GLU A 15 8.85 -13.34 -3.72
N GLU A 16 8.31 -13.39 -2.50
CA GLU A 16 7.34 -14.40 -2.06
C GLU A 16 5.89 -13.89 -1.97
N GLU A 17 5.67 -12.59 -1.70
CA GLU A 17 4.35 -12.04 -1.42
C GLU A 17 4.22 -10.56 -1.84
N CYS A 18 2.99 -10.17 -2.21
CA CYS A 18 2.60 -8.77 -2.39
C CYS A 18 1.79 -8.30 -1.17
N LEU A 19 2.35 -7.38 -0.38
CA LEU A 19 1.75 -6.83 0.81
C LEU A 19 1.20 -5.42 0.54
N LEU A 20 -0.05 -5.18 0.92
CA LEU A 20 -0.65 -3.84 0.89
C LEU A 20 -0.67 -3.28 2.31
N THR A 21 0.14 -2.25 2.56
CA THR A 21 0.32 -1.64 3.88
C THR A 21 -0.47 -0.34 3.97
N ILE A 22 -1.13 -0.12 5.12
CA ILE A 22 -1.89 1.11 5.42
C ILE A 22 -1.38 1.67 6.75
N GLU A 23 -0.63 2.76 6.69
CA GLU A 23 -0.05 3.42 7.87
C GLU A 23 -0.80 4.73 8.22
N PRO A 24 -1.36 4.86 9.44
CA PRO A 24 -1.97 6.09 9.89
C PRO A 24 -0.95 7.05 10.52
N PHE A 25 -1.10 8.35 10.25
CA PHE A 25 -0.33 9.42 10.86
C PHE A 25 -1.24 10.50 11.45
N ASP A 26 -0.89 11.00 12.62
CA ASP A 26 -1.64 12.06 13.31
C ASP A 26 -1.14 13.47 12.93
N ASP A 27 0.02 13.58 12.27
CA ASP A 27 0.65 14.84 11.88
C ASP A 27 1.41 14.73 10.54
N GLU A 28 1.60 15.86 9.86
CA GLU A 28 2.23 15.94 8.53
C GLU A 28 3.74 15.67 8.56
N GLU A 29 4.41 15.93 9.69
CA GLU A 29 5.87 15.79 9.82
C GLU A 29 6.26 14.30 9.81
N LYS A 30 5.57 13.47 10.59
CA LYS A 30 5.77 12.01 10.56
C LYS A 30 5.40 11.39 9.21
N LEU A 31 4.40 11.92 8.53
CA LEU A 31 4.04 11.49 7.19
C LEU A 31 5.17 11.78 6.20
N ALA A 32 5.75 12.97 6.24
CA ALA A 32 6.86 13.35 5.37
C ALA A 32 8.09 12.46 5.61
N GLU A 33 8.40 12.14 6.87
CA GLU A 33 9.45 11.17 7.20
C GLU A 33 9.16 9.78 6.61
N ALA A 34 7.91 9.32 6.68
CA ALA A 34 7.54 8.02 6.12
C ALA A 34 7.65 7.99 4.59
N ILE A 35 7.24 9.05 3.89
CA ILE A 35 7.40 9.17 2.43
C ILE A 35 8.89 9.14 2.05
N ASN A 36 9.74 9.88 2.76
CA ASN A 36 11.19 9.85 2.52
C ASN A 36 11.78 8.44 2.70
N ARG A 37 11.27 7.65 3.66
CA ARG A 37 11.69 6.24 3.82
C ARG A 37 11.25 5.37 2.64
N LEU A 38 10.01 5.53 2.16
CA LEU A 38 9.52 4.79 0.99
C LEU A 38 10.34 5.08 -0.27
N GLU A 39 10.69 6.35 -0.50
CA GLU A 39 11.58 6.73 -1.60
C GLU A 39 12.95 6.05 -1.49
N GLY A 40 13.51 5.98 -0.27
CA GLY A 40 14.75 5.26 0.00
C GLY A 40 14.67 3.74 -0.22
N GLN A 41 13.46 3.17 -0.18
CA GLN A 41 13.18 1.76 -0.48
C GLN A 41 12.78 1.54 -1.94
N HIS A 42 12.85 2.57 -2.80
CA HIS A 42 12.39 2.54 -4.18
C HIS A 42 10.89 2.23 -4.34
N ILE A 43 10.08 2.48 -3.31
CA ILE A 43 8.63 2.36 -3.37
C ILE A 43 8.08 3.72 -3.82
N SER A 44 7.79 3.82 -5.12
CA SER A 44 7.26 5.05 -5.74
C SER A 44 5.73 5.07 -5.83
N GLU A 45 5.08 3.91 -5.71
CA GLU A 45 3.63 3.78 -5.81
C GLU A 45 2.99 3.81 -4.41
N TYR A 46 2.50 4.99 -4.02
CA TYR A 46 1.73 5.18 -2.80
C TYR A 46 0.53 6.09 -3.01
N THR A 47 -0.48 5.93 -2.16
CA THR A 47 -1.67 6.79 -2.08
C THR A 47 -1.75 7.43 -0.71
N LEU A 48 -1.98 8.74 -0.68
CA LEU A 48 -2.21 9.50 0.54
C LEU A 48 -3.70 9.84 0.68
N ILE A 49 -4.28 9.52 1.84
CA ILE A 49 -5.66 9.91 2.16
C ILE A 49 -5.69 10.76 3.43
N LYS A 50 -6.30 11.94 3.37
CA LYS A 50 -6.54 12.83 4.52
C LYS A 50 -7.98 12.72 4.98
N GLY A 51 -8.23 12.41 6.25
CA GLY A 51 -9.60 12.30 6.78
C GLY A 51 -9.71 11.96 8.27
N ARG A 52 -10.91 12.15 8.84
CA ARG A 52 -11.16 12.03 10.29
C ARG A 52 -11.47 10.61 10.76
N LYS A 53 -12.15 9.82 9.93
CA LYS A 53 -12.55 8.44 10.22
C LYS A 53 -12.88 7.76 8.91
N MET A 54 -12.11 6.74 8.54
CA MET A 54 -12.35 5.98 7.33
C MET A 54 -12.77 4.56 7.67
N LYS A 55 -13.83 4.09 7.02
CA LYS A 55 -14.19 2.68 6.99
C LYS A 55 -13.65 2.13 5.67
N ALA A 56 -12.47 1.52 5.71
CA ALA A 56 -11.90 0.86 4.54
C ALA A 56 -12.56 -0.52 4.37
N ALA A 57 -12.92 -0.87 3.14
CA ALA A 57 -13.32 -2.22 2.76
C ALA A 57 -12.43 -2.64 1.59
N LEU A 58 -11.50 -3.56 1.83
CA LEU A 58 -10.64 -4.11 0.79
C LEU A 58 -11.38 -5.29 0.13
N ARG A 59 -11.59 -5.22 -1.19
CA ARG A 59 -12.08 -6.34 -2.00
C ARG A 59 -10.98 -6.71 -2.98
N VAL A 60 -10.31 -7.83 -2.73
CA VAL A 60 -9.32 -8.41 -3.64
C VAL A 60 -10.00 -9.54 -4.40
N ALA A 61 -9.95 -9.49 -5.73
CA ALA A 61 -10.32 -10.61 -6.59
C ALA A 61 -9.06 -11.01 -7.35
N VAL A 62 -8.61 -12.25 -7.14
CA VAL A 62 -7.46 -12.82 -7.86
C VAL A 62 -8.01 -13.92 -8.75
N ASP A 63 -8.00 -13.67 -10.06
CA ASP A 63 -8.20 -14.71 -11.06
C ASP A 63 -6.83 -15.26 -11.43
N LEU A 64 -6.60 -16.53 -11.10
CA LEU A 64 -5.41 -17.27 -11.51
C LEU A 64 -5.81 -18.16 -12.69
N THR A 65 -5.08 -18.01 -13.80
CA THR A 65 -5.18 -18.92 -14.95
C THR A 65 -3.94 -19.80 -14.99
N GLU A 66 -4.13 -21.09 -15.30
CA GLU A 66 -3.02 -22.01 -15.50
C GLU A 66 -2.11 -21.50 -16.63
N ILE A 67 -0.81 -21.64 -16.41
CA ILE A 67 0.18 -21.52 -17.47
C ILE A 67 0.21 -22.89 -18.14
N ASP A 68 -0.08 -22.95 -19.45
CA ASP A 68 0.19 -24.14 -20.26
C ASP A 68 1.71 -24.37 -20.25
N ASP A 69 2.19 -25.17 -19.30
CA ASP A 69 3.51 -25.78 -19.35
C ASP A 69 3.45 -26.91 -20.39
N ASP A 70 3.47 -26.52 -21.66
CA ASP A 70 3.77 -27.44 -22.76
C ASP A 70 5.23 -27.24 -23.18
N PRO A 71 6.19 -27.99 -22.60
CA PRO A 71 7.59 -27.93 -23.00
C PRO A 71 7.87 -28.62 -24.35
N ASP A 72 6.85 -29.14 -25.05
CA ASP A 72 6.98 -29.92 -26.29
C ASP A 72 6.01 -29.50 -27.42
N ALA A 73 5.69 -28.20 -27.55
CA ALA A 73 4.97 -27.64 -28.71
C ALA A 73 5.89 -26.99 -29.76
#